data_AF-A0A1B6HSX7-F1
#
_entry.id   AF-A0A1B6HSX7-F1
#
_cell.length_a   1.000
_cell.length_b   1.000
_cell.length_c   1.000
_cell.angle_alpha   90.00
_cell.angle_beta   90.00
_cell.angle_gamma   90.00
#
_symmetry.space_group_name_H-M   'P 1'
#
loop_
_entity.id
_entity.type
_entity.pdbx_description
1 polymer ?
#
loop_
_entity_poly.entity_id
_entity_poly.type
_entity_poly.pdbx_seq_one_letter_code
_entity_poly.pdbx_strand_id
1 'polypeptide(L)'
;MRRNIVRYAILAYVITLKHVSVRVKKRFPTLQHIVDAGIMMESEKKIVEMMDSKSPMAKYWMPLVWATNIINRARRDNLIMSDQLVQTLLFELSEHRRKLGSIISYDTVCVPLVYTQVVTLSVYSYFIANLLGKQFIIPEKSPTGSIEF
;
A
#
# COMPACT_ATOMS: atom_id res chain seq x y z
N MET A 1 -26.28 -11.36 -0.34
CA MET A 1 -25.24 -11.89 -1.27
C MET A 1 -24.38 -10.80 -1.89
N ARG A 2 -24.87 -10.01 -2.88
CA ARG A 2 -24.09 -9.01 -3.61
C ARG A 2 -23.34 -8.01 -2.71
N ARG A 3 -24.03 -7.44 -1.71
CA ARG A 3 -23.43 -6.53 -0.71
C ARG A 3 -22.26 -7.16 0.04
N ASN A 4 -22.32 -8.45 0.38
CA ASN A 4 -21.26 -9.14 1.12
C ASN A 4 -20.02 -9.42 0.25
N ILE A 5 -20.20 -9.73 -1.05
CA ILE A 5 -19.08 -9.90 -1.99
C ILE A 5 -18.28 -8.59 -2.09
N VAL A 6 -18.99 -7.48 -2.29
CA VAL A 6 -18.36 -6.14 -2.35
C VAL A 6 -17.73 -5.76 -1.02
N ARG A 7 -18.43 -5.97 0.11
CA ARG A 7 -17.88 -5.71 1.44
C ARG A 7 -16.59 -6.49 1.68
N TYR A 8 -16.50 -7.75 1.24
CA TYR A 8 -15.27 -8.52 1.36
C TYR A 8 -14.13 -8.01 0.46
N ALA A 9 -14.42 -7.54 -0.75
CA ALA A 9 -13.42 -6.88 -1.58
C ALA A 9 -12.88 -5.59 -0.92
N ILE A 10 -13.77 -4.80 -0.30
CA ILE A 10 -13.41 -3.60 0.48
C ILE A 10 -12.62 -3.98 1.73
N LEU A 11 -13.04 -5.03 2.45
CA LEU A 11 -12.36 -5.50 3.64
C LEU A 11 -10.93 -5.94 3.35
N ALA A 12 -10.71 -6.69 2.26
CA ALA A 12 -9.38 -7.05 1.78
C ALA A 12 -8.53 -5.80 1.50
N TYR A 13 -9.10 -4.81 0.81
CA TYR A 13 -8.43 -3.55 0.51
C TYR A 13 -8.04 -2.77 1.77
N VAL A 14 -8.95 -2.65 2.75
CA VAL A 14 -8.68 -1.94 4.02
C VAL A 14 -7.60 -2.67 4.83
N ILE A 15 -7.62 -4.00 4.88
CA ILE A 15 -6.58 -4.79 5.56
C ILE A 15 -5.21 -4.56 4.90
N THR A 16 -5.14 -4.59 3.56
CA THR A 16 -3.91 -4.28 2.82
C THR A 16 -3.42 -2.87 3.10
N LEU A 17 -4.29 -1.86 2.98
CA LEU A 17 -3.91 -0.46 3.21
C LEU A 17 -3.54 -0.19 4.66
N LYS A 18 -4.12 -0.88 5.64
CA LYS A 18 -3.71 -0.76 7.04
C LYS A 18 -2.25 -1.16 7.25
N HIS A 19 -1.73 -2.09 6.43
CA HIS A 19 -0.33 -2.50 6.49
C HIS A 19 0.61 -1.46 5.88
N VAL A 20 0.24 -0.93 4.70
CA VAL A 20 1.12 -0.08 3.87
C VAL A 20 0.94 1.43 4.12
N SER A 21 -0.27 1.87 4.47
CA SER A 21 -0.61 3.29 4.62
C SER A 21 -0.71 3.71 6.08
N VAL A 22 0.17 4.62 6.48
CA VAL A 22 0.15 5.24 7.82
C VAL A 22 -1.20 5.92 8.11
N ARG A 23 -1.81 6.56 7.11
CA ARG A 23 -3.11 7.24 7.27
C ARG A 23 -4.23 6.26 7.61
N VAL A 24 -4.26 5.12 6.92
CA VAL A 24 -5.27 4.08 7.15
C VAL A 24 -4.99 3.36 8.47
N LYS A 25 -3.73 3.10 8.80
CA LYS A 25 -3.34 2.55 10.11
C LYS A 25 -3.76 3.43 11.28
N LYS A 26 -3.65 4.76 11.14
CA LYS A 26 -4.15 5.72 12.14
C LYS A 26 -5.68 5.72 12.25
N ARG A 27 -6.39 5.57 11.13
CA ARG A 27 -7.86 5.50 11.13
C ARG A 27 -8.40 4.19 11.69
N PHE A 28 -7.71 3.07 11.44
CA PHE A 28 -8.12 1.74 11.90
C PHE A 28 -6.98 1.03 12.66
N PRO A 29 -6.62 1.48 13.89
CA PRO A 29 -5.50 0.90 14.63
C PRO A 29 -5.72 -0.58 14.97
N THR A 30 -6.92 -0.95 15.41
CA THR A 30 -7.28 -2.33 15.78
C THR A 30 -8.30 -2.91 14.80
N LEU A 31 -8.50 -4.23 14.82
CA LEU A 31 -9.57 -4.87 14.06
C LEU A 31 -10.96 -4.40 14.52
N GLN A 32 -11.10 -4.03 15.80
CA GLN A 32 -12.36 -3.51 16.33
C GLN A 32 -12.83 -2.24 15.58
N HIS A 33 -11.92 -1.31 15.28
CA HIS A 33 -12.27 -0.10 14.51
C HIS A 33 -12.82 -0.43 13.11
N ILE A 34 -12.42 -1.55 12.52
CA ILE A 34 -12.93 -2.02 11.22
C ILE A 34 -14.34 -2.61 11.39
N VAL A 35 -14.60 -3.28 12.52
CA VAL A 35 -15.92 -3.79 12.90
C VAL A 35 -16.88 -2.64 13.18
N ASP A 36 -16.47 -1.67 13.99
CA ASP A 36 -17.29 -0.51 14.37
C ASP A 36 -17.64 0.35 13.14
N ALA A 37 -16.76 0.39 12.13
CA ALA A 37 -17.03 1.03 10.85
C ALA A 37 -17.97 0.23 9.92
N GLY A 38 -18.43 -0.95 10.33
CA GLY A 38 -19.33 -1.82 9.57
C GLY A 38 -18.68 -2.55 8.39
N ILE A 39 -17.36 -2.56 8.30
CA ILE A 39 -16.61 -3.18 7.19
C ILE A 39 -16.39 -4.68 7.46
N MET A 40 -16.19 -5.05 8.72
CA MET A 40 -16.02 -6.44 9.19
C MET A 40 -17.13 -6.79 10.19
N MET A 41 -17.57 -8.05 10.24
CA MET A 41 -18.48 -8.53 11.29
C MET A 41 -17.70 -9.08 12.49
N GLU A 42 -18.30 -9.06 13.69
CA GLU A 42 -17.64 -9.60 14.89
C GLU A 42 -17.28 -11.08 14.76
N SER A 43 -18.11 -11.88 14.08
CA SER A 43 -17.81 -13.28 13.78
C SER A 43 -16.59 -13.45 12.87
N GLU A 44 -16.42 -12.56 11.89
CA GLU A 44 -15.29 -12.57 10.96
C GLU A 44 -14.00 -12.16 11.65
N LYS A 45 -14.07 -11.17 12.54
CA LYS A 45 -12.95 -10.73 13.38
C LYS A 45 -12.39 -11.90 14.18
N LYS A 46 -13.24 -12.68 14.85
CA LYS A 46 -12.82 -13.87 15.60
C LYS A 46 -12.04 -14.86 14.73
N ILE A 47 -12.46 -15.06 13.48
CA ILE A 47 -11.77 -15.97 12.54
C ILE A 47 -10.41 -15.41 12.13
N VAL A 48 -10.30 -14.09 11.91
CA VAL A 48 -9.02 -13.43 11.61
C VAL A 48 -8.07 -13.55 12.79
N GLU A 49 -8.53 -13.27 14.00
CA GLU A 49 -7.73 -13.36 15.24
C GLU A 49 -7.26 -14.79 15.52
N MET A 50 -8.14 -15.79 15.33
CA MET A 50 -7.78 -17.21 15.43
C MET A 50 -6.72 -17.64 14.41
N MET A 51 -6.63 -16.97 13.27
CA MET A 51 -5.59 -17.23 12.28
C MET A 51 -4.32 -16.44 12.58
N ASP A 52 -4.45 -15.21 13.13
CA ASP A 52 -3.32 -14.36 13.53
C ASP A 52 -2.47 -15.06 14.60
N SER A 53 -3.08 -15.84 15.49
CA SER A 53 -2.36 -16.66 16.47
C SER A 53 -1.50 -17.77 15.84
N LYS A 54 -1.82 -18.20 14.62
CA LYS A 54 -1.10 -19.28 13.92
C LYS A 54 0.03 -18.77 13.02
N SER A 55 -0.10 -17.56 12.47
CA SER A 55 0.88 -17.00 11.57
C SER A 55 0.85 -15.47 11.60
N PRO A 56 2.01 -14.79 11.65
CA PRO A 56 2.08 -13.33 11.66
C PRO A 56 1.81 -12.68 10.30
N MET A 57 1.65 -13.46 9.21
CA MET A 57 1.43 -12.90 7.88
C MET A 57 0.09 -12.15 7.78
N ALA A 58 0.09 -11.05 7.02
CA ALA A 58 -1.11 -10.26 6.75
C ALA A 58 -2.16 -11.05 5.97
N LYS A 59 -3.39 -11.10 6.49
CA LYS A 59 -4.49 -11.96 6.01
C LYS A 59 -5.46 -11.26 5.06
N TYR A 60 -4.96 -10.36 4.22
CA TYR A 60 -5.76 -9.63 3.24
C TYR A 60 -6.47 -10.56 2.22
N TRP A 61 -5.95 -11.77 2.01
CA TRP A 61 -6.51 -12.76 1.11
C TRP A 61 -7.77 -13.46 1.67
N MET A 62 -7.97 -13.48 3.00
CA MET A 62 -9.08 -14.22 3.63
C MET A 62 -10.46 -13.72 3.21
N PRO A 63 -10.74 -12.40 3.19
CA PRO A 63 -12.02 -11.89 2.69
C PRO A 63 -12.30 -12.28 1.25
N LEU A 64 -11.26 -12.37 0.40
CA LEU A 64 -11.43 -12.77 -1.00
C LEU A 64 -11.80 -14.26 -1.12
N VAL A 65 -11.24 -15.12 -0.27
CA VAL A 65 -11.65 -16.53 -0.17
C VAL A 65 -13.12 -16.62 0.28
N TRP A 66 -13.54 -15.81 1.24
CA TRP A 66 -14.94 -15.77 1.65
C TRP A 66 -15.87 -15.27 0.54
N ALA A 67 -15.44 -14.30 -0.26
CA ALA A 67 -16.18 -13.83 -1.44
C ALA A 67 -16.33 -14.95 -2.49
N THR A 68 -15.25 -15.67 -2.79
CA THR A 68 -15.27 -16.85 -3.68
C THR A 68 -16.25 -17.91 -3.19
N ASN A 69 -16.26 -18.19 -1.88
CA ASN A 69 -17.20 -19.15 -1.30
C ASN A 69 -18.68 -18.71 -1.43
N ILE A 70 -18.97 -17.41 -1.33
CA ILE A 70 -20.31 -16.88 -1.58
C ILE A 70 -20.69 -17.06 -3.06
N ILE A 71 -19.79 -16.77 -4.00
CA ILE A 71 -20.05 -16.93 -5.44
C ILE A 71 -20.32 -18.40 -5.77
N ASN A 72 -19.48 -19.32 -5.28
CA ASN A 72 -19.65 -20.75 -5.51
C ASN A 72 -20.97 -21.28 -4.91
N ARG A 73 -21.37 -20.78 -3.73
CA ARG A 73 -22.67 -21.12 -3.15
C ARG A 73 -23.82 -20.57 -3.99
N ALA A 74 -23.73 -19.33 -4.45
CA ALA A 74 -24.74 -18.71 -5.30
C ALA A 74 -24.95 -19.47 -6.62
N ARG A 75 -23.90 -20.08 -7.16
CA ARG A 75 -24.02 -20.96 -8.33
C ARG A 75 -24.79 -22.24 -8.01
N ARG A 76 -24.48 -22.90 -6.89
CA ARG A 76 -25.20 -24.11 -6.43
C ARG A 76 -26.68 -23.84 -6.15
N ASP A 77 -26.97 -22.67 -5.59
CA ASP A 77 -28.34 -22.22 -5.28
C ASP A 77 -29.07 -21.71 -6.53
N ASN A 78 -28.48 -21.85 -7.74
CA ASN A 78 -28.99 -21.36 -9.02
C ASN A 78 -29.33 -19.85 -9.02
N LEU A 79 -28.70 -19.04 -8.17
CA LEU A 79 -28.81 -17.58 -8.20
C LEU A 79 -27.97 -16.96 -9.33
N ILE A 80 -26.93 -17.67 -9.75
CA ILE A 80 -26.11 -17.34 -10.93
C ILE A 80 -26.36 -18.43 -11.97
N MET A 81 -26.90 -18.04 -13.12
CA MET A 81 -27.44 -18.98 -14.12
C MET A 81 -26.36 -19.63 -14.99
N SER A 82 -25.25 -18.94 -15.21
CA SER A 82 -24.21 -19.34 -16.15
C SER A 82 -22.86 -19.52 -15.45
N ASP A 83 -22.16 -20.60 -15.78
CA ASP A 83 -20.80 -20.86 -15.28
C ASP A 83 -19.79 -19.84 -15.82
N GLN A 84 -20.02 -19.30 -17.03
CA GLN A 84 -19.19 -18.23 -17.58
C GLN A 84 -19.24 -16.98 -16.68
N LEU A 85 -20.42 -16.61 -16.15
CA LEU A 85 -20.52 -15.48 -15.22
C LEU A 85 -19.75 -15.73 -13.92
N VAL A 86 -19.77 -16.97 -13.41
CA VAL A 86 -18.98 -17.36 -12.24
C VAL A 86 -17.49 -17.20 -12.53
N GLN A 87 -17.02 -17.69 -13.68
CA GLN A 87 -15.63 -17.55 -14.09
C GLN A 87 -15.20 -16.08 -14.18
N THR A 88 -16.02 -15.22 -14.79
CA THR A 88 -15.74 -13.77 -14.83
C THR A 88 -15.63 -13.16 -13.44
N LEU A 89 -16.54 -13.49 -12.52
CA LEU A 89 -16.48 -12.97 -11.15
C LEU A 89 -15.23 -13.44 -10.39
N LEU A 90 -14.84 -14.70 -10.55
CA LEU A 90 -13.63 -15.25 -9.92
C LEU A 90 -12.36 -14.68 -10.53
N PHE A 91 -12.35 -14.40 -11.83
CA PHE A 91 -11.28 -13.71 -12.52
C PHE A 91 -11.08 -12.29 -11.97
N GLU A 92 -12.15 -11.50 -11.86
CA GLU A 92 -12.09 -10.14 -11.31
C GLU A 92 -11.64 -10.11 -9.83
N LEU A 93 -12.09 -11.07 -9.01
CA LEU A 93 -11.59 -11.22 -7.64
C LEU A 93 -10.10 -11.56 -7.59
N SER A 94 -9.63 -12.38 -8.53
CA SER A 94 -8.22 -12.75 -8.64
C SER A 94 -7.37 -11.57 -9.09
N GLU A 95 -7.85 -10.76 -10.02
CA GLU A 95 -7.20 -9.52 -10.43
C GLU A 95 -7.15 -8.50 -9.30
N HIS A 96 -8.22 -8.38 -8.51
CA HIS A 96 -8.21 -7.56 -7.30
C HIS A 96 -7.14 -8.04 -6.32
N ARG A 97 -7.07 -9.36 -6.05
CA ARG A 97 -6.01 -9.95 -5.21
C ARG A 97 -4.61 -9.62 -5.73
N ARG A 98 -4.40 -9.71 -7.04
CA ARG A 98 -3.10 -9.41 -7.68
C ARG A 98 -2.70 -7.96 -7.47
N LYS A 99 -3.63 -7.01 -7.64
CA LYS A 99 -3.40 -5.57 -7.39
C LYS A 99 -3.06 -5.31 -5.92
N LEU A 100 -3.78 -5.92 -4.97
CA LEU A 100 -3.45 -5.84 -3.54
C LEU A 100 -2.06 -6.42 -3.23
N GLY A 101 -1.72 -7.55 -3.84
CA GLY A 101 -0.40 -8.16 -3.72
C GLY A 101 0.71 -7.23 -4.23
N SER A 102 0.49 -6.56 -5.35
CA SER A 102 1.43 -5.57 -5.89
C SER A 102 1.69 -4.41 -4.92
N ILE A 103 0.65 -3.91 -4.24
CA ILE A 103 0.78 -2.85 -3.23
C ILE A 103 1.69 -3.31 -2.09
N ILE A 104 1.51 -4.54 -1.61
CA ILE A 104 2.36 -5.13 -0.56
C ILE A 104 3.79 -5.32 -1.05
N SER A 105 3.98 -5.75 -2.30
CA SER A 105 5.31 -5.91 -2.88
C SER A 105 6.08 -4.59 -2.94
N TYR A 106 5.41 -3.48 -3.30
CA TYR A 106 6.04 -2.15 -3.31
C TYR A 106 6.42 -1.66 -1.90
N ASP A 107 5.66 -2.04 -0.87
CA ASP A 107 5.97 -1.72 0.52
C ASP A 107 7.10 -2.59 1.09
N THR A 108 7.13 -3.87 0.69
CA THR A 108 8.13 -4.83 1.17
C THR A 108 9.48 -4.66 0.50
N VAL A 109 9.48 -4.34 -0.80
CA VAL A 109 10.70 -4.19 -1.62
C VAL A 109 10.87 -2.73 -2.01
N CYS A 110 11.51 -1.98 -1.11
CA CYS A 110 11.89 -0.60 -1.37
C CYS A 110 13.04 -0.51 -2.37
N VAL A 111 13.22 0.68 -2.97
CA VAL A 111 14.42 1.01 -3.73
C VAL A 111 15.66 0.73 -2.85
N PRO A 112 16.71 0.06 -3.38
CA PRO A 112 17.91 -0.22 -2.60
C PRO A 112 18.45 1.05 -1.94
N LEU A 113 18.68 0.98 -0.63
CA LEU A 113 19.07 2.14 0.17
C LEU A 113 20.30 2.86 -0.40
N VAL A 114 21.26 2.08 -0.90
CA VAL A 114 22.49 2.59 -1.53
C VAL A 114 22.21 3.55 -2.69
N TYR A 115 21.16 3.34 -3.50
CA TYR A 115 20.85 4.24 -4.61
C TYR A 115 20.41 5.62 -4.10
N THR A 116 19.57 5.64 -3.07
CA THR A 116 19.15 6.91 -2.45
C THR A 116 20.31 7.64 -1.77
N GLN A 117 21.22 6.88 -1.15
CA GLN A 117 22.41 7.43 -0.49
C GLN A 117 23.39 8.04 -1.47
N VAL A 118 23.73 7.34 -2.56
CA VAL A 118 24.66 7.82 -3.58
C VAL A 118 24.15 9.13 -4.19
N VAL A 119 22.87 9.19 -4.59
CA VAL A 119 22.28 10.41 -5.16
C VAL A 119 22.33 11.57 -4.16
N THR A 120 21.98 11.32 -2.89
CA THR A 120 22.03 12.35 -1.84
C THR A 120 23.46 12.88 -1.64
N LEU A 121 24.44 11.98 -1.55
CA LEU A 121 25.84 12.35 -1.38
C LEU A 121 26.37 13.16 -2.57
N SER A 122 26.03 12.79 -3.80
CA SER A 122 26.43 13.52 -5.01
C SER A 122 25.87 14.94 -5.01
N VAL A 123 24.57 15.10 -4.73
CA VAL A 123 23.91 16.41 -4.69
C VAL A 123 24.48 17.28 -3.57
N TYR A 124 24.66 16.73 -2.37
CA TYR A 124 25.18 17.49 -1.23
C TYR A 124 26.64 17.89 -1.43
N SER A 125 27.48 16.99 -1.93
CA SER A 125 28.89 17.32 -2.19
C SER A 125 29.04 18.44 -3.21
N TYR A 126 28.21 18.44 -4.27
CA TYR A 126 28.17 19.51 -5.25
C TYR A 126 27.81 20.87 -4.62
N PHE A 127 26.78 20.90 -3.77
CA PHE A 127 26.37 22.14 -3.12
C PHE A 127 27.34 22.60 -2.02
N ILE A 128 28.02 21.70 -1.31
CA ILE A 128 29.09 22.05 -0.36
C ILE A 128 30.24 22.72 -1.11
N ALA A 129 30.68 22.14 -2.24
CA ALA A 129 31.73 22.72 -3.06
C ALA A 129 31.34 24.12 -3.58
N ASN A 130 30.11 24.29 -4.08
CA ASN A 130 29.63 25.59 -4.52
C ASN A 130 29.47 26.60 -3.38
N LEU A 131 29.04 26.16 -2.20
CA LEU A 131 28.88 27.02 -1.03
C LEU A 131 30.21 27.67 -0.65
N LEU A 132 31.34 26.98 -0.82
CA LEU A 132 32.66 27.54 -0.56
C LEU A 132 33.25 28.23 -1.80
N GLY A 133 33.14 27.62 -2.98
CA GLY A 133 33.83 28.04 -4.20
C GLY A 133 33.16 29.17 -4.98
N LYS A 134 31.87 29.45 -4.76
CA LYS A 134 31.12 30.52 -5.44
C LYS A 134 30.82 31.73 -4.54
N GLN A 135 31.59 31.89 -3.47
CA GLN A 135 31.52 33.11 -2.67
C GLN A 135 32.03 34.31 -3.47
N PHE A 136 31.40 35.48 -3.29
CA PHE A 136 31.90 36.72 -3.87
C PHE A 136 33.14 37.15 -3.11
N ILE A 137 34.29 37.12 -3.78
CA ILE A 137 35.55 37.62 -3.22
C ILE A 137 35.57 39.14 -3.44
N ILE A 138 35.89 39.91 -2.40
CA ILE A 138 36.11 41.36 -2.55
C ILE A 138 37.37 41.52 -3.42
N PRO A 139 37.27 42.14 -4.61
CA PRO A 139 38.46 42.37 -5.41
C PRO A 139 39.40 43.31 -4.62
N GLU A 140 40.66 42.90 -4.42
CA GLU A 140 41.66 43.83 -3.91
C GLU A 140 41.79 44.99 -4.90
N LYS A 141 41.80 46.22 -4.38
CA LYS A 141 42.00 47.43 -5.18
C LYS A 141 43.30 47.28 -5.95
N SER A 142 43.21 47.14 -7.26
CA SER A 142 44.36 47.30 -8.15
C SER A 142 45.01 48.68 -7.88
N PRO A 143 46.35 48.79 -7.79
CA PRO A 143 47.04 50.07 -7.50
C PRO A 143 46.72 51.16 -8.54
N THR A 144 46.21 50.78 -9.71
CA THR A 144 45.65 51.63 -10.76
C THR A 144 44.14 51.48 -10.75
N GLY A 145 43.42 52.49 -10.24
CA GLY A 145 41.98 52.47 -9.94
C GLY A 145 41.04 52.28 -11.13
N SER A 146 41.02 51.10 -11.73
CA SER A 146 39.97 50.62 -12.62
C SER A 146 39.37 49.35 -12.02
N ILE A 147 38.10 49.44 -11.63
CA ILE A 147 37.29 48.31 -11.17
C ILE A 147 36.91 47.49 -12.41
N GLU A 148 37.43 46.27 -12.54
CA GLU A 148 36.94 45.31 -13.54
C GLU A 148 35.72 44.58 -12.97
N PHE A 149 34.65 44.54 -13.76
CA PHE A 149 33.35 43.91 -13.46
C PHE A 149 33.33 42.44 -13.89
#